data_AF-A0A2S8ZTR6-F1
#
_entry.id   AF-A0A2S8ZTR6-F1
#
_cell.length_a   1.000
_cell.length_b   1.000
_cell.length_c   1.000
_cell.angle_alpha   90.00
_cell.angle_beta   90.00
_cell.angle_gamma   90.00
#
_symmetry.space_group_name_H-M   'P 1'
#
loop_
_entity.id
_entity.type
_entity.pdbx_description
1 polymer ?
#
loop_
_entity_poly.entity_id
_entity_poly.type
_entity_poly.pdbx_seq_one_letter_code
_entity_poly.pdbx_strand_id
1 'polypeptide(L)'
;MGLAQCCLDRDIVHPGFIVLYSPLVTYHPPGRNSPVQLDHSLPAGIVADFYRDIQASFDGQMIVMKNLDPTEPFGPDAVDIPFTKELGVGR
;
A
#
# COMPACT_ATOMS: atom_id res chain seq x y z
N MET A 1 7.17 -7.97 -0.26
CA MET A 1 6.57 -8.79 -1.35
C MET A 1 6.74 -10.27 -1.05
N GLY A 2 5.70 -11.09 -1.26
CA GLY A 2 5.65 -12.50 -0.84
C GLY A 2 5.46 -13.48 -2.00
N LEU A 3 4.43 -14.33 -1.92
CA LEU A 3 4.17 -15.41 -2.89
C LEU A 3 4.10 -14.95 -4.35
N ALA A 4 3.46 -13.81 -4.63
CA ALA A 4 3.30 -13.33 -6.00
C ALA A 4 4.62 -12.93 -6.68
N GLN A 5 5.52 -12.24 -5.96
CA GLN A 5 6.86 -11.94 -6.48
C GLN A 5 7.65 -13.23 -6.68
N CYS A 6 7.56 -14.18 -5.73
CA CYS A 6 8.16 -15.51 -5.90
C CYS A 6 7.64 -16.24 -7.15
N CYS A 7 6.36 -16.09 -7.50
CA CYS A 7 5.82 -16.63 -8.74
C CYS A 7 6.37 -15.94 -9.98
N LEU A 8 6.47 -14.60 -9.96
CA LEU A 8 7.03 -13.81 -11.05
C LEU A 8 8.51 -14.13 -11.28
N ASP A 9 9.33 -14.13 -10.21
CA ASP A 9 10.77 -14.40 -10.27
C ASP A 9 11.10 -15.78 -10.84
N ARG A 10 10.19 -16.76 -10.65
CA ARG A 10 10.37 -18.16 -11.05
C ARG A 10 9.66 -18.53 -12.34
N ASP A 11 9.01 -17.57 -13.00
CA ASP A 11 8.19 -17.79 -14.20
C ASP A 11 7.19 -18.96 -14.04
N ILE A 12 6.58 -19.04 -12.86
CA ILE A 12 5.51 -20.01 -12.57
C ILE A 12 4.15 -19.31 -12.59
N VAL A 13 3.07 -20.09 -12.60
CA VAL A 13 1.69 -19.57 -12.59
C VAL A 13 1.54 -18.51 -11.48
N HIS A 14 1.44 -17.24 -11.89
CA HIS A 14 1.28 -16.11 -11.02
C HIS A 14 -0.22 -15.75 -10.89
N PRO A 15 -0.66 -15.16 -9.77
CA PRO A 15 -2.08 -14.86 -9.51
C PRO A 15 -2.69 -13.76 -10.41
N GLY A 16 -2.00 -13.32 -11.46
CA GLY A 16 -2.39 -12.18 -12.29
C GLY A 16 -2.13 -10.84 -11.60
N PHE A 17 -2.90 -10.54 -10.55
CA PHE A 17 -2.79 -9.33 -9.74
C PHE A 17 -3.01 -9.61 -8.25
N ILE A 18 -2.59 -8.69 -7.39
CA ILE A 18 -2.82 -8.76 -5.93
C ILE A 18 -3.73 -7.62 -5.51
N VAL A 19 -4.66 -7.91 -4.60
CA VAL A 19 -5.45 -6.88 -3.91
C VAL A 19 -5.00 -6.79 -2.46
N LEU A 20 -4.55 -5.61 -2.04
CA LEU A 20 -4.28 -5.31 -0.64
C LEU A 20 -5.43 -4.46 -0.08
N TYR A 21 -6.11 -4.97 0.94
CA TYR A 21 -7.16 -4.24 1.64
C TYR A 21 -6.63 -3.70 2.96
N SER A 22 -6.55 -2.38 3.09
CA SER A 22 -6.13 -1.67 4.31
C SER A 22 -4.82 -2.19 4.93
N PRO A 23 -3.70 -2.31 4.16
CA PRO A 23 -2.48 -2.99 4.63
C PRO A 23 -1.79 -2.31 5.83
N LEU A 24 -2.04 -1.01 6.02
CA LEU A 24 -1.42 -0.20 7.06
C LEU A 24 -2.26 -0.11 8.35
N VAL A 25 -3.53 -0.52 8.32
CA VAL A 25 -4.41 -0.50 9.51
C VAL A 25 -3.90 -1.47 10.58
N THR A 26 -3.22 -2.55 10.18
CA THR A 26 -2.70 -3.58 11.09
C THR A 26 -1.23 -3.36 11.48
N TYR A 27 -0.63 -2.21 11.16
CA TYR A 27 0.77 -1.96 11.50
C TYR A 27 0.98 -1.86 13.01
N HIS A 28 1.91 -2.66 13.55
CA HIS A 28 2.36 -2.62 14.94
C HIS A 28 3.84 -2.27 15.01
N PRO A 29 4.25 -1.17 15.66
CA PRO A 29 5.65 -0.79 15.78
C PRO A 29 6.52 -1.87 16.44
N PRO A 30 7.77 -2.08 15.99
CA PRO A 30 8.70 -2.99 16.66
C PRO A 30 9.23 -2.33 17.95
N GLY A 31 8.60 -2.61 19.09
CA GLY A 31 9.09 -2.14 20.38
C GLY A 31 8.05 -2.25 21.49
N ARG A 32 8.42 -2.81 22.65
CA ARG A 32 7.52 -2.93 23.82
C ARG A 32 7.17 -1.60 24.49
N ASN A 33 7.90 -0.53 24.18
CA ASN A 33 7.86 0.75 24.89
C ASN A 33 7.54 1.96 23.99
N SER A 34 7.25 1.74 22.71
CA SER A 34 6.74 2.82 21.87
C SER A 34 5.27 2.99 22.22
N PRO A 35 4.82 4.17 22.69
CA PRO A 35 3.40 4.39 22.90
C PRO A 35 2.71 4.07 21.58
N VAL A 36 1.84 3.05 21.60
CA VAL A 36 0.90 2.82 20.51
C VAL A 36 -0.09 3.95 20.62
N GLN A 37 0.31 5.09 20.07
CA GLN A 37 -0.58 6.20 19.85
C GLN A 37 -1.47 5.72 18.71
N LEU A 38 -2.57 5.09 19.12
CA LEU A 38 -3.68 4.67 18.27
C LEU A 38 -4.50 5.91 17.88
N ASP A 39 -3.83 7.04 17.61
CA ASP A 39 -4.38 8.28 17.10
C ASP A 39 -3.89 8.47 15.66
N HIS A 40 -4.37 7.60 14.78
CA HIS A 40 -4.60 7.87 13.36
C HIS A 40 -3.44 8.26 12.43
N SER A 41 -2.23 8.53 12.93
CA SER A 41 -1.05 8.72 12.10
C SER A 41 -0.06 7.61 12.38
N LEU A 42 0.04 6.63 11.48
CA LEU A 42 1.29 5.89 11.34
C LEU A 42 2.44 6.92 11.33
N PRO A 43 3.61 6.63 11.93
CA PRO A 43 4.77 7.50 11.81
C PRO A 43 4.91 7.90 10.34
N ALA A 44 4.92 9.20 10.04
CA ALA A 44 4.68 9.72 8.69
C ALA A 44 5.58 9.09 7.61
N GLY A 45 6.78 8.64 8.00
CA GLY A 45 7.69 7.92 7.12
C GLY A 45 7.20 6.52 6.71
N ILE A 46 6.48 5.79 7.56
CA ILE A 46 6.10 4.39 7.27
C ILE A 46 5.11 4.28 6.11
N VAL A 47 4.17 5.23 6.01
CA VAL A 47 3.21 5.27 4.91
C VAL A 47 3.95 5.50 3.58
N ALA A 48 4.80 6.52 3.55
CA ALA A 48 5.62 6.86 2.39
C ALA A 48 6.57 5.71 2.02
N ASP A 49 7.29 5.16 3.00
CA ASP A 49 8.25 4.08 2.81
C ASP A 49 7.57 2.81 2.29
N PHE A 50 6.39 2.47 2.81
CA PHE A 50 5.59 1.34 2.34
C PHE A 50 5.20 1.51 0.87
N TYR A 51 4.61 2.66 0.51
CA TYR A 51 4.19 2.89 -0.87
C TYR A 51 5.38 3.02 -1.83
N ARG A 52 6.51 3.56 -1.37
CA ARG A 52 7.74 3.63 -2.17
C ARG A 52 8.35 2.24 -2.39
N ASP A 53 8.37 1.40 -1.35
CA ASP A 53 8.85 0.03 -1.45
C ASP A 53 8.00 -0.78 -2.45
N ILE A 54 6.67 -0.71 -2.36
CA ILE A 54 5.83 -1.51 -3.26
C ILE A 54 5.93 -1.05 -4.72
N GLN A 55 6.12 0.24 -4.97
CA GLN A 55 6.31 0.78 -6.33
C GLN A 55 7.65 0.38 -6.93
N ALA A 56 8.69 0.22 -6.09
CA ALA A 56 10.04 -0.11 -6.56
C ALA A 56 10.33 -1.62 -6.61
N SER A 57 9.63 -2.42 -5.80
CA SER A 57 9.99 -3.84 -5.56
C SER A 57 9.01 -4.86 -6.12
N PHE A 58 7.90 -4.44 -6.74
CA PHE A 58 6.93 -5.35 -7.35
C PHE A 58 6.90 -5.24 -8.86
N ASP A 59 7.16 -6.35 -9.54
CA ASP A 59 7.15 -6.41 -11.00
C ASP A 59 5.75 -6.74 -11.58
N GLY A 60 4.71 -6.67 -10.75
CA GLY A 60 3.34 -7.08 -11.11
C GLY A 60 2.27 -6.01 -10.88
N GLN A 61 1.02 -6.37 -11.14
CA GLN A 61 -0.13 -5.48 -10.90
C GLN A 61 -0.65 -5.61 -9.47
N MET A 62 -0.76 -4.48 -8.77
CA MET A 62 -1.28 -4.40 -7.41
C MET A 62 -2.40 -3.36 -7.33
N ILE A 63 -3.51 -3.74 -6.69
CA ILE A 63 -4.60 -2.83 -6.34
C ILE A 63 -4.58 -2.65 -4.83
N VAL A 64 -4.35 -1.43 -4.37
CA VAL A 64 -4.39 -1.09 -2.94
C VAL A 64 -5.66 -0.33 -2.62
N MET A 65 -6.50 -0.91 -1.78
CA MET A 65 -7.67 -0.22 -1.21
C MET A 65 -7.26 0.34 0.15
N LYS A 66 -7.27 1.67 0.27
CA LYS A 66 -6.84 2.42 1.45
C LYS A 66 -7.94 3.37 1.88
N ASN A 67 -8.04 3.61 3.19
CA ASN A 67 -8.91 4.64 3.76
C ASN A 67 -8.14 5.92 4.13
N LEU A 68 -6.83 5.94 3.88
CA LEU A 68 -5.95 7.07 4.18
C LEU A 68 -5.38 7.61 2.88
N ASP A 69 -5.34 8.93 2.76
CA ASP A 69 -4.65 9.60 1.66
C ASP A 69 -3.15 9.35 1.72
N PRO A 70 -2.48 9.25 0.56
CA PRO A 70 -1.03 9.09 0.56
C PRO A 70 -0.39 10.41 1.01
N THR A 71 0.67 10.31 1.82
CA THR A 71 1.42 11.47 2.29
C THR A 71 2.35 12.05 1.23
N GLU A 72 2.66 11.26 0.20
CA GLU A 72 3.51 11.63 -0.94
C GLU A 72 2.80 11.24 -2.25
N PRO A 73 2.99 12.01 -3.34
CA PRO A 73 2.46 11.62 -4.64
C PRO A 73 3.10 10.32 -5.13
N PHE A 74 2.33 9.50 -5.84
CA PHE A 74 2.85 8.28 -6.45
C PHE A 74 3.66 8.58 -7.73
N GLY A 75 4.46 7.59 -8.13
CA GLY A 75 5.20 7.60 -9.38
C GLY A 75 4.29 7.53 -10.62
N PRO A 76 4.87 7.67 -11.83
CA PRO A 76 4.10 7.75 -13.08
C PRO A 76 3.36 6.45 -13.42
N ASP A 77 3.80 5.32 -12.87
CA ASP A 77 3.22 3.99 -13.14
C ASP A 77 2.06 3.64 -12.21
N ALA A 78 1.70 4.55 -11.30
CA ALA A 78 0.63 4.39 -10.33
C ALA A 78 -0.53 5.35 -10.61
N VAL A 79 -1.74 4.88 -10.37
CA VAL A 79 -2.98 5.66 -10.52
C VAL A 79 -3.69 5.69 -9.18
N ASP A 80 -3.87 6.87 -8.60
CA ASP A 80 -4.71 7.06 -7.41
C ASP A 80 -6.13 7.43 -7.83
N ILE A 81 -7.11 6.67 -7.35
CA ILE A 81 -8.53 6.90 -7.64
C ILE A 81 -9.23 7.21 -6.32
N PRO A 82 -9.53 8.49 -6.03
CA PRO A 82 -10.26 8.85 -4.82
C PRO A 82 -11.72 8.37 -4.91
N PHE A 83 -12.22 7.82 -3.80
CA PHE A 83 -13.63 7.43 -3.64
C PHE A 83 -14.28 8.34 -2.60
N THR A 84 -14.78 9.49 -3.04
CA THR A 84 -15.29 10.54 -2.15
C THR A 84 -16.81 10.52 -2.00
N LYS A 85 -17.52 9.66 -2.75
CA LYS A 85 -19.00 9.66 -2.88
C LYS A 85 -19.57 10.96 -3.48
N GLU A 86 -18.73 11.91 -3.88
CA GLU A 86 -19.12 13.17 -4.51
C GLU A 86 -19.00 13.07 -6.03
N LEU A 87 -20.11 13.36 -6.72
CA LEU A 87 -20.17 13.38 -8.18
C LEU A 87 -19.12 14.35 -8.74
N GLY A 88 -18.19 13.82 -9.55
CA GLY A 88 -17.17 14.61 -10.24
C GLY A 88 -15.86 14.85 -9.48
N VAL A 89 -15.76 14.39 -8.23
CA VAL A 89 -14.52 14.44 -7.43
C VAL A 89 -13.90 13.04 -7.27
N GLY A 90 -14.74 12.02 -7.12
CA GLY A 90 -14.35 10.62 -7.09
C GLY A 90 -15.23 9.76 -8.01
N ARG A 91 -14.86 8.48 -8.19
CA ARG A 91 -15.75 7.49 -8.81
C ARG A 91 -16.86 7.07 -7.87
#